data_AF-A0A5J6TZJ4-F1
#
_entry.id   AF-A0A5J6TZJ4-F1
#
_cell.length_a   1.000
_cell.length_b   1.000
_cell.length_c   1.000
_cell.angle_alpha   90.00
_cell.angle_beta   90.00
_cell.angle_gamma   90.00
#
_symmetry.space_group_name_H-M   'P 1'
#
loop_
_entity.id
_entity.type
_entity.pdbx_description
1 polymer ?
#
loop_
_entity_poly.entity_id
_entity_poly.type
_entity_poly.pdbx_seq_one_letter_code
_entity_poly.pdbx_strand_id
1 'polypeptide(L)'
;MRVGRPSPEELRHNFAAELESVLADGGMRSESGLDMEVEEALWAIARARPDVPVELVAAAYRAFAGQLDGGNARARRAELERRLEEMKRRHPPRN
;
A
#
# COMPACT_ATOMS: atom_id res chain seq x y z
N MET A 1 -17.95 7.99 12.31
CA MET A 1 -17.88 7.38 10.97
C MET A 1 -17.72 8.48 9.94
N ARG A 2 -16.58 8.54 9.24
CA ARG A 2 -16.41 9.42 8.08
C ARG A 2 -17.05 8.75 6.85
N VAL A 3 -17.83 9.50 6.09
CA VAL A 3 -18.70 8.98 5.00
C VAL A 3 -18.08 9.23 3.61
N GLY A 4 -16.80 9.64 3.53
CA GLY A 4 -16.14 9.99 2.27
C GLY A 4 -14.74 9.40 2.14
N ARG A 5 -14.31 9.17 0.91
CA ARG A 5 -12.91 8.83 0.58
C ARG A 5 -12.02 10.00 1.02
N PRO A 6 -10.91 9.75 1.73
CA PRO A 6 -10.00 10.82 2.15
C PRO A 6 -9.48 11.60 0.95
N SER A 7 -9.37 12.91 1.12
CA SER A 7 -8.77 13.82 0.14
C SER A 7 -7.27 13.53 -0.03
N PRO A 8 -6.65 13.95 -1.15
CA PRO A 8 -5.21 13.80 -1.33
C PRO A 8 -4.37 14.46 -0.23
N GLU A 9 -4.83 15.57 0.35
CA GLU A 9 -4.16 16.23 1.46
C GLU A 9 -4.24 15.41 2.75
N GLU A 10 -5.41 14.84 3.05
CA GLU A 10 -5.56 13.92 4.17
C GLU A 10 -4.70 12.67 4.00
N LEU A 11 -4.59 12.12 2.78
CA LEU A 11 -3.70 11.00 2.50
C LEU A 11 -2.23 11.36 2.75
N ARG A 12 -1.79 12.57 2.39
CA ARG A 12 -0.42 13.05 2.67
C ARG A 12 -0.17 13.17 4.17
N HIS A 13 -1.14 13.74 4.90
CA HIS A 13 -1.05 13.87 6.35
C HIS A 13 -0.98 12.51 7.03
N ASN A 14 -1.85 11.58 6.64
CA ASN A 14 -1.90 10.24 7.19
C ASN A 14 -0.61 9.48 6.86
N PHE A 15 -0.13 9.52 5.62
CA PHE A 15 1.14 8.89 5.26
C PHE A 15 2.32 9.41 6.09
N ALA A 16 2.43 10.72 6.27
CA ALA A 16 3.49 11.31 7.09
C ALA A 16 3.39 10.86 8.56
N ALA A 17 2.19 10.86 9.13
CA ALA A 17 1.95 10.44 10.50
C ALA A 17 2.26 8.95 10.72
N GLU A 18 1.86 8.07 9.80
CA GLU A 18 2.14 6.64 9.89
C GLU A 18 3.63 6.34 9.67
N LEU A 19 4.30 7.04 8.75
CA LEU A 19 5.74 6.92 8.53
C LEU A 19 6.55 7.34 9.77
N GLU A 20 6.20 8.47 10.38
CA GLU A 20 6.81 8.91 11.64
C GLU A 20 6.57 7.88 12.76
N SER A 21 5.34 7.36 12.87
CA SER A 21 4.97 6.35 13.85
C SER A 21 5.81 5.08 13.72
N VAL A 22 5.92 4.49 12.52
CA VAL A 22 6.74 3.27 12.33
C VAL A 22 8.24 3.53 12.55
N LEU A 23 8.72 4.73 12.23
CA LEU A 23 10.08 5.17 12.53
C LEU A 23 10.31 5.47 14.01
N ALA A 24 9.27 5.52 14.84
CA ALA A 24 9.30 5.81 16.27
C ALA A 24 8.84 4.64 17.17
N ASP A 25 8.65 3.42 16.62
CA ASP A 25 8.06 2.24 17.30
C ASP A 25 6.55 2.27 17.56
N GLY A 26 5.83 3.27 17.04
CA GLY A 26 4.41 3.49 17.31
C GLY A 26 3.45 2.57 16.53
N GLY A 27 3.96 1.74 15.59
CA GLY A 27 3.13 0.87 14.75
C GLY A 27 2.25 1.65 13.75
N MET A 28 1.28 0.95 13.15
CA MET A 28 0.34 1.54 12.18
C MET A 28 -1.11 1.52 12.66
N ARG A 29 -1.89 2.52 12.24
CA ARG A 29 -3.33 2.63 12.49
C ARG A 29 -4.13 1.96 11.37
N SER A 30 -5.14 1.20 11.74
CA SER A 30 -6.00 0.44 10.81
C SER A 30 -6.95 1.29 9.95
N GLU A 31 -7.15 2.57 10.28
CA GLU A 31 -8.09 3.48 9.57
C GLU A 31 -7.36 4.69 8.96
N SER A 32 -6.15 4.48 8.44
CA SER A 32 -5.32 5.52 7.83
C SER A 32 -5.80 5.97 6.44
N GLY A 33 -6.60 5.14 5.75
CA GLY A 33 -7.01 5.38 4.36
C GLY A 33 -5.90 5.18 3.34
N LEU A 34 -4.74 4.68 3.77
CA LEU A 34 -3.66 4.23 2.90
C LEU A 34 -4.07 2.93 2.20
N ASP A 35 -3.58 2.72 0.98
CA ASP A 35 -3.80 1.44 0.32
C ASP A 35 -2.82 0.38 0.83
N MET A 36 -3.13 -0.88 0.55
CA MET A 36 -2.38 -2.02 1.05
C MET A 36 -0.90 -1.98 0.64
N GLU A 37 -0.56 -1.42 -0.52
CA GLU A 37 0.82 -1.33 -1.01
C GLU A 37 1.63 -0.34 -0.19
N VAL A 38 1.02 0.78 0.21
CA VAL A 38 1.64 1.73 1.13
C VAL A 38 1.77 1.13 2.52
N GLU A 39 0.74 0.45 3.03
CA GLU A 39 0.76 -0.21 4.34
C GLU A 39 1.85 -1.30 4.42
N GLU A 40 1.99 -2.13 3.38
CA GLU A 40 3.04 -3.16 3.32
C GLU A 40 4.45 -2.56 3.32
N ALA A 41 4.65 -1.42 2.62
CA ALA A 41 5.93 -0.73 2.61
C ALA A 41 6.27 -0.14 3.99
N LEU A 42 5.29 0.43 4.69
CA LEU A 42 5.45 0.93 6.06
C LEU A 42 5.71 -0.22 7.05
N TRP A 43 5.04 -1.37 6.90
CA TRP A 43 5.35 -2.56 7.69
C TRP A 43 6.76 -3.11 7.41
N ALA A 44 7.26 -3.03 6.18
CA ALA A 44 8.62 -3.41 5.87
C ALA A 44 9.63 -2.54 6.64
N ILE A 45 9.39 -1.23 6.74
CA ILE A 45 10.20 -0.31 7.55
C ILE A 45 10.14 -0.71 9.03
N ALA A 46 8.95 -0.92 9.58
CA ALA A 46 8.78 -1.32 10.98
C ALA A 46 9.55 -2.62 11.30
N ARG A 47 9.55 -3.60 10.39
CA ARG A 47 10.25 -4.88 10.54
C ARG A 47 11.78 -4.79 10.43
N ALA A 48 12.30 -3.81 9.70
CA ALA A 48 13.75 -3.63 9.51
C ALA A 48 14.45 -2.93 10.68
N ARG A 49 13.69 -2.44 11.65
CA ARG A 49 14.23 -1.69 12.79
C ARG A 49 15.17 -2.54 13.66
N PRO A 50 16.18 -1.90 14.30
CA PRO A 50 16.45 -0.46 14.30
C PRO A 50 17.21 0.05 13.05
N ASP A 51 17.76 -0.85 12.23
CA ASP A 51 18.59 -0.50 11.09
C ASP A 51 17.76 -0.44 9.80
N VAL A 52 17.00 0.64 9.65
CA VAL A 52 16.11 0.84 8.50
C VAL A 52 16.91 1.26 7.26
N PRO A 53 16.93 0.46 6.18
CA PRO A 53 17.55 0.87 4.93
C PRO A 53 16.81 2.05 4.29
N VAL A 54 17.56 2.99 3.70
CA VAL A 54 16.98 4.16 3.00
C VAL A 54 16.10 3.73 1.83
N GLU A 55 16.37 2.57 1.26
CA GLU A 55 15.62 1.95 0.17
C GLU A 55 14.20 1.58 0.57
N LEU A 56 13.97 1.18 1.83
CA LEU A 56 12.62 0.89 2.32
C LEU A 56 11.79 2.17 2.48
N VAL A 57 12.43 3.24 2.96
CA VAL A 57 11.81 4.58 3.02
C VAL A 57 11.47 5.07 1.62
N ALA A 58 12.40 4.96 0.67
CA ALA A 58 12.16 5.30 -0.73
C ALA A 58 11.04 4.45 -1.37
N ALA A 59 10.95 3.16 -1.03
CA ALA A 59 9.87 2.29 -1.48
C ALA A 59 8.51 2.74 -0.94
N ALA A 60 8.41 3.14 0.32
CA ALA A 60 7.19 3.69 0.91
C ALA A 60 6.73 4.98 0.19
N TYR A 61 7.65 5.90 -0.11
CA TYR A 61 7.33 7.10 -0.89
C TYR A 61 6.86 6.78 -2.32
N ARG A 62 7.47 5.79 -2.98
CA ARG A 62 7.04 5.35 -4.32
C ARG A 62 5.66 4.72 -4.30
N ALA A 63 5.38 3.85 -3.34
CA ALA A 63 4.06 3.27 -3.15
C ALA A 63 3.02 4.36 -2.90
N PHE A 64 3.34 5.36 -2.08
CA PHE A 64 2.44 6.47 -1.80
C PHE A 64 2.16 7.34 -3.03
N ALA A 65 3.18 7.64 -3.84
CA ALA A 65 2.98 8.32 -5.12
C ALA A 65 2.04 7.52 -6.04
N GLY A 66 2.20 6.19 -6.07
CA GLY A 66 1.31 5.28 -6.80
C GLY A 66 -0.14 5.25 -6.28
N GLN A 67 -0.36 5.49 -4.99
CA GLN A 67 -1.70 5.66 -4.45
C GLN A 67 -2.34 6.97 -4.95
N LEU A 68 -1.57 8.06 -4.96
CA LEU A 68 -2.05 9.39 -5.36
C LEU A 68 -2.36 9.48 -6.86
N ASP A 69 -1.54 8.88 -7.71
CA ASP A 69 -1.73 8.89 -9.17
C ASP A 69 -2.60 7.72 -9.69
N GLY A 70 -3.03 6.82 -8.79
CA GLY A 70 -3.83 5.64 -9.09
C GLY A 70 -3.06 4.49 -9.75
N GLY A 71 -1.73 4.56 -9.81
CA GLY A 71 -0.81 3.52 -10.27
C GLY A 71 -0.98 2.20 -9.51
N ASN A 72 -1.07 2.23 -8.19
CA ASN A 72 -1.26 1.01 -7.38
C ASN A 72 -2.56 0.30 -7.76
N ALA A 73 -3.65 1.06 -7.86
CA ALA A 73 -4.95 0.51 -8.26
C ALA A 73 -4.97 -0.05 -9.70
N ARG A 74 -4.13 0.48 -10.60
CA ARG A 74 -3.95 -0.07 -11.96
C ARG A 74 -3.13 -1.36 -11.92
N ALA A 75 -2.03 -1.38 -11.17
CA ALA A 75 -1.18 -2.55 -11.01
C ALA A 75 -1.96 -3.73 -10.39
N ARG A 76 -2.75 -3.48 -9.34
CA ARG A 76 -3.65 -4.48 -8.73
C ARG A 76 -4.64 -5.07 -9.71
N ARG A 77 -5.25 -4.23 -10.54
CA ARG A 77 -6.21 -4.68 -11.56
C ARG A 77 -5.54 -5.56 -12.61
N ALA A 78 -4.37 -5.16 -13.09
CA ALA A 78 -3.59 -5.95 -14.05
C ALA A 78 -3.15 -7.30 -13.45
N GLU A 79 -2.72 -7.32 -12.18
CA GLU A 79 -2.36 -8.57 -11.52
C GLU A 79 -3.56 -9.50 -11.34
N LEU A 80 -4.72 -8.95 -10.95
CA LEU A 80 -5.95 -9.74 -10.80
C LEU A 80 -6.38 -10.35 -12.14
N GLU A 81 -6.34 -9.57 -13.22
CA GLU A 81 -6.64 -10.05 -14.57
C GLU A 81 -5.71 -11.21 -14.95
N ARG A 82 -4.39 -11.06 -14.77
CA ARG A 82 -3.41 -12.12 -15.04
C ARG A 82 -3.70 -13.39 -14.24
N ARG A 83 -4.03 -13.27 -12.95
CA ARG A 83 -4.37 -14.42 -12.09
C ARG A 83 -5.65 -15.11 -12.56
N LEU A 84 -6.66 -14.34 -12.98
CA LEU A 84 -7.90 -14.89 -13.53
C LEU A 84 -7.67 -15.63 -14.86
N GLU A 85 -6.82 -15.10 -15.74
CA GLU A 85 -6.43 -15.79 -16.97
C GLU A 85 -5.68 -17.09 -16.70
N GLU A 86 -4.76 -17.09 -15.74
CA GLU A 86 -4.05 -18.31 -15.30
C GLU A 86 -5.03 -19.35 -14.74
N MET A 87 -5.99 -18.94 -13.90
CA MET A 87 -7.02 -19.82 -13.36
C MET A 87 -7.90 -20.42 -14.47
N LYS A 88 -8.33 -19.62 -15.46
CA LYS A 88 -9.08 -20.12 -16.63
C LYS A 88 -8.29 -21.14 -17.43
N ARG A 89 -6.97 -20.98 -17.55
CA ARG A 89 -6.08 -21.97 -18.20
C ARG A 89 -5.97 -23.26 -17.40
N ARG A 90 -5.95 -23.17 -16.05
CA ARG A 90 -5.82 -24.33 -15.14
C ARG A 90 -7.14 -25.08 -14.92
N HIS A 91 -8.27 -24.39 -15.06
CA HIS A 91 -9.62 -24.96 -14.99
C HIS A 91 -10.45 -24.42 -16.17
N PRO A 92 -10.31 -25.02 -17.36
CA PRO A 92 -11.16 -24.64 -18.47
C PRO A 92 -12.62 -24.94 -18.10
N PRO A 93 -13.58 -24.08 -18.51
CA PRO A 93 -14.99 -24.35 -18.26
C PRO A 93 -15.34 -25.72 -18.84
N ARG A 94 -15.95 -26.57 -18.01
CA ARG A 94 -16.45 -27.87 -18.47
C ARG A 94 -17.65 -27.61 -19.40
N ASN A 95 -17.53 -28.02 -20.66
CA ASN A 95 -18.64 -28.10 -21.61
C ASN A 95 -19.71 -29.09 -21.13
#